data_AF-A0A3D2KR54-F1
#
_entry.id   AF-A0A3D2KR54-F1
#
_cell.length_a   1.000
_cell.length_b   1.000
_cell.length_c   1.000
_cell.angle_alpha   90.00
_cell.angle_beta   90.00
_cell.angle_gamma   90.00
#
_symmetry.space_group_name_H-M   'P 1'
#
loop_
_entity.id
_entity.type
_entity.pdbx_description
1 polymer ?
#
loop_
_entity_poly.entity_id
_entity_poly.type
_entity_poly.pdbx_seq_one_letter_code
_entity_poly.pdbx_strand_id
1 'polypeptide(L)'
;MVPRPSRPFSFHRHILPLLKVLDLTRHPLRYVLIALALVVVVGTFGVLFFLAEPGSVGDLREDYVTREAYTFRSLELDGLYVRLVYENGGAIVPVYSSGQVTGAVLTGSGTVIFNVAPSAADELAELVGTPGATTLTDRVDGCYLPVTYQELEAIKDLASAEVSHAYSIHLPEAKAVLRDVKRDPNLVMVFGQTRRFTEGAPVSAYFRTERFGGVTFIEGPTVTLTVSRPERVQVTFANEFPFRSVFSPKGLETPVLSGPLIAFGVVSFLLVALTYVLTIDLLHPRPQPRHLRGRSPHPASWDWTLIGLVLLGDILVRLMVNAARLASEAVVIYHVAALVLVVYWLEYVGMDVPTYLGLTRRNLARVLFVGASLGLLATVGGAVSFPSGFRSVRVIAVLGQAVWSFGFIGLVRALYYHGFVQTTFERHLGRWVGWLGSAFVMALVYFLPGFIPAPGNPVTWPTSVVGGLVTLLLTFAVIGFLFHRTRSAWGSAAVLGLLDFLPRVLTF
;
A
#
# COMPACT_ATOMS: atom_id res chain seq x y z
N MET A 1 56.83 -25.24 -70.32
CA MET A 1 56.02 -24.25 -69.57
C MET A 1 54.99 -25.03 -68.76
N VAL A 2 55.10 -25.01 -67.43
CA VAL A 2 54.12 -25.59 -66.49
C VAL A 2 53.97 -24.58 -65.33
N PRO A 3 52.76 -24.17 -64.94
CA PRO A 3 52.55 -23.03 -64.06
C PRO A 3 52.60 -23.41 -62.57
N ARG A 4 53.08 -22.47 -61.73
CA ARG A 4 53.02 -22.55 -60.26
C ARG A 4 51.57 -22.45 -59.77
N PRO A 5 51.13 -23.24 -58.78
CA PRO A 5 49.84 -23.03 -58.13
C PRO A 5 49.95 -21.85 -57.16
N SER A 6 49.10 -20.85 -57.38
CA SER A 6 48.82 -19.75 -56.45
C SER A 6 48.10 -20.25 -55.21
N ARG A 7 48.62 -19.95 -54.02
CA ARG A 7 47.89 -20.15 -52.75
C ARG A 7 46.67 -19.21 -52.73
N PRO A 8 45.45 -19.71 -52.45
CA PRO A 8 44.32 -18.82 -52.23
C PRO A 8 44.50 -18.11 -50.88
N PHE A 9 44.52 -16.78 -50.92
CA PHE A 9 44.46 -15.93 -49.74
C PHE A 9 43.14 -16.21 -49.00
N SER A 10 43.25 -16.86 -47.84
CA SER A 10 42.10 -17.25 -47.01
C SER A 10 41.57 -16.04 -46.24
N PHE A 11 40.69 -15.27 -46.88
CA PHE A 11 39.91 -14.20 -46.22
C PHE A 11 38.96 -14.75 -45.13
N HIS A 12 38.73 -16.06 -45.12
CA HIS A 12 37.85 -16.75 -44.17
C HIS A 12 38.43 -16.92 -42.74
N ARG A 13 39.74 -16.78 -42.52
CA ARG A 13 40.33 -16.99 -41.18
C ARG A 13 40.27 -15.78 -40.25
N HIS A 14 39.95 -14.59 -40.77
CA HIS A 14 39.93 -13.36 -39.95
C HIS A 14 38.53 -12.85 -39.61
N ILE A 15 37.47 -13.39 -40.23
CA ILE A 15 36.08 -13.00 -39.94
C ILE A 15 35.43 -13.93 -38.89
N LEU A 16 35.87 -15.19 -38.80
CA LEU A 16 35.37 -16.17 -37.83
C LEU A 16 35.54 -15.79 -36.34
N PRO A 17 36.61 -15.09 -35.90
CA PRO A 17 36.69 -14.58 -34.53
C PRO A 17 35.73 -13.41 -34.28
N LEU A 18 35.55 -12.53 -35.27
CA LEU A 18 34.63 -11.39 -35.21
C LEU A 18 33.16 -11.82 -35.23
N LEU A 19 32.82 -12.85 -36.03
CA LEU A 19 31.50 -13.47 -36.02
C LEU A 19 31.23 -14.31 -34.77
N LYS A 20 32.27 -14.83 -34.09
CA LYS A 20 32.13 -15.45 -32.75
C LYS A 20 31.91 -14.42 -31.64
N VAL A 21 32.48 -13.23 -31.76
CA VAL A 21 32.16 -12.09 -30.87
C VAL A 21 30.75 -11.56 -31.14
N LEU A 22 30.28 -11.66 -32.39
CA LEU A 22 28.91 -11.34 -32.82
C LEU A 22 27.92 -12.52 -32.73
N ASP A 23 28.31 -13.65 -32.17
CA ASP A 23 27.39 -14.77 -31.89
C ASP A 23 26.55 -14.46 -30.64
N LEU A 24 25.80 -13.35 -30.74
CA LEU A 24 24.79 -12.88 -29.81
C LEU A 24 23.64 -13.89 -29.66
N THR A 25 23.63 -14.99 -30.41
CA THR A 25 22.53 -15.97 -30.33
C THR A 25 22.58 -16.82 -29.05
N ARG A 26 23.77 -16.99 -28.43
CA ARG A 26 23.97 -17.86 -27.26
C ARG A 26 24.54 -17.18 -26.01
N HIS A 27 24.92 -15.90 -26.08
CA HIS A 27 25.53 -15.20 -24.94
C HIS A 27 24.47 -14.69 -23.94
N PRO A 28 24.66 -14.87 -22.61
CA PRO A 28 23.78 -14.29 -21.58
C PRO A 28 23.63 -12.77 -21.70
N LEU A 29 24.62 -12.13 -22.32
CA LEU A 29 24.67 -10.70 -22.65
C LEU A 29 23.51 -10.28 -23.57
N ARG A 30 23.01 -11.15 -24.46
CA ARG A 30 21.83 -10.88 -25.30
C ARG A 30 20.57 -10.75 -24.47
N TYR A 31 20.35 -11.65 -23.50
CA TYR A 31 19.19 -11.59 -22.62
C TYR A 31 19.23 -10.37 -21.73
N VAL A 32 20.42 -9.96 -21.28
CA VAL A 32 20.63 -8.70 -20.56
C VAL A 32 20.32 -7.49 -21.45
N LEU A 33 20.79 -7.46 -22.70
CA LEU A 33 20.52 -6.37 -23.64
C LEU A 33 19.03 -6.29 -24.04
N ILE A 34 18.38 -7.43 -24.28
CA ILE A 34 16.94 -7.48 -24.55
C ILE A 34 16.15 -7.00 -23.33
N ALA A 35 16.51 -7.45 -22.13
CA ALA A 35 15.88 -6.98 -20.90
C ALA A 35 16.09 -5.48 -20.71
N LEU A 36 17.29 -4.96 -21.00
CA LEU A 36 17.60 -3.52 -20.92
C LEU A 36 16.80 -2.71 -21.93
N ALA A 37 16.76 -3.15 -23.19
CA ALA A 37 15.99 -2.49 -24.24
C ALA A 37 14.49 -2.49 -23.92
N LEU A 38 13.97 -3.62 -23.43
CA LEU A 38 12.59 -3.74 -22.99
C LEU A 38 12.33 -2.83 -21.77
N VAL A 39 13.27 -2.73 -20.84
CA VAL A 39 13.21 -1.82 -19.69
C VAL A 39 13.14 -0.36 -20.13
N VAL A 40 13.96 0.04 -21.12
CA VAL A 40 13.95 1.40 -21.66
C VAL A 40 12.63 1.70 -22.38
N VAL A 41 12.17 0.79 -23.25
CA VAL A 41 10.90 0.97 -24.00
C VAL A 41 9.72 1.04 -23.04
N VAL A 42 9.58 0.05 -22.16
CA VAL A 42 8.48 -0.04 -21.19
C VAL A 42 8.53 1.13 -20.20
N GLY A 43 9.72 1.52 -19.75
CA GLY A 43 9.90 2.70 -18.89
C GLY A 43 9.55 4.02 -19.58
N THR A 44 9.92 4.19 -20.85
CA THR A 44 9.58 5.39 -21.64
C THR A 44 8.06 5.49 -21.83
N PHE A 45 7.40 4.38 -22.17
CA PHE A 45 5.94 4.34 -22.26
C PHE A 45 5.28 4.65 -20.91
N GLY A 46 5.83 4.12 -19.80
CA GLY A 46 5.37 4.46 -18.46
C GLY A 46 5.45 5.95 -18.16
N VAL A 47 6.59 6.59 -18.42
CA VAL A 47 6.79 8.03 -18.18
C VAL A 47 5.85 8.88 -19.04
N LEU A 48 5.73 8.57 -20.34
CA LEU A 48 4.81 9.27 -21.24
C LEU A 48 3.36 9.12 -20.78
N PHE A 49 2.99 7.95 -20.29
CA PHE A 49 1.68 7.69 -19.74
C PHE A 49 1.40 8.52 -18.48
N PHE A 50 2.35 8.58 -17.53
CA PHE A 50 2.22 9.42 -16.32
C PHE A 50 2.07 10.91 -16.65
N LEU A 51 2.79 11.40 -17.66
CA LEU A 51 2.68 12.80 -18.11
C LEU A 51 1.31 13.10 -18.74
N ALA A 52 0.67 12.11 -19.37
CA ALA A 52 -0.64 12.26 -19.99
C ALA A 52 -1.80 12.16 -18.98
N GLU A 53 -1.69 11.30 -17.96
CA GLU A 53 -2.73 11.08 -16.96
C GLU A 53 -2.16 11.11 -15.52
N PRO A 54 -1.83 12.28 -14.96
CA PRO A 54 -1.21 12.37 -13.63
C PRO A 54 -2.12 11.87 -12.50
N GLY A 55 -3.45 11.99 -12.64
CA GLY A 55 -4.42 11.49 -11.66
C GLY A 55 -4.44 9.96 -11.54
N SER A 56 -3.97 9.24 -12.58
CA SER A 56 -4.01 7.78 -12.68
C SER A 56 -3.28 7.07 -11.54
N VAL A 57 -2.40 7.73 -10.80
CA VAL A 57 -1.59 7.03 -9.80
C VAL A 57 -2.27 6.99 -8.43
N GLY A 58 -3.33 7.78 -8.24
CA GLY A 58 -4.01 7.95 -6.96
C GLY A 58 -3.17 8.76 -5.96
N ASP A 59 -3.85 9.56 -5.15
CA ASP A 59 -3.20 10.40 -4.14
C ASP A 59 -2.62 9.56 -3.02
N LEU A 60 -1.35 9.79 -2.72
CA LEU A 60 -0.67 9.15 -1.61
C LEU A 60 -1.31 9.63 -0.30
N ARG A 61 -1.99 8.73 0.42
CA ARG A 61 -2.65 9.03 1.69
C ARG A 61 -1.77 8.60 2.85
N GLU A 62 -0.56 9.15 2.89
CA GLU A 62 0.37 9.03 4.01
C GLU A 62 0.27 10.18 5.01
N ASP A 63 -0.90 10.80 5.07
CA ASP A 63 -1.28 11.89 5.96
C ASP A 63 -0.61 11.77 7.34
N TYR A 64 0.17 12.79 7.66
CA TYR A 64 0.88 12.92 8.92
C TYR A 64 0.76 14.34 9.47
N VAL A 65 0.91 14.45 10.78
CA VAL A 65 0.94 15.73 11.50
C VAL A 65 2.37 16.02 11.95
N THR A 66 2.80 17.28 11.82
CA THR A 66 4.07 17.78 12.34
C THR A 66 3.87 18.35 13.76
N ARG A 67 4.90 18.96 14.35
CA ARG A 67 4.78 19.67 15.64
C ARG A 67 4.24 21.08 15.44
N GLU A 68 3.06 21.16 14.85
CA GLU A 68 2.36 22.40 14.56
C GLU A 68 0.91 22.25 15.01
N ALA A 69 0.43 23.21 15.78
CA ALA A 69 -0.96 23.30 16.21
C ALA A 69 -1.29 24.77 16.40
N TYR A 70 -2.51 25.16 16.06
CA TYR A 70 -3.00 26.52 16.17
C TYR A 70 -4.30 26.51 16.96
N THR A 71 -4.31 27.14 18.14
CA THR A 71 -5.50 27.19 18.99
C THR A 71 -6.39 28.35 18.62
N PHE A 72 -7.70 28.15 18.70
CA PHE A 72 -8.70 29.16 18.42
C PHE A 72 -9.76 29.19 19.53
N ARG A 73 -10.48 30.32 19.66
CA ARG A 73 -11.56 30.49 20.65
C ARG A 73 -12.92 30.08 20.11
N SER A 74 -13.18 30.37 18.85
CA SER A 74 -14.39 29.97 18.16
C SER A 74 -14.08 29.78 16.68
N LEU A 75 -14.74 28.82 16.04
CA LEU A 75 -14.63 28.61 14.61
C LEU A 75 -15.99 28.18 14.07
N GLU A 76 -16.41 28.82 13.00
CA GLU A 76 -17.60 28.48 12.26
C GLU A 76 -17.25 28.30 10.79
N LEU A 77 -17.55 27.13 10.24
CA LEU A 77 -17.36 26.81 8.84
C LEU A 77 -18.71 26.48 8.22
N ASP A 78 -19.15 27.35 7.33
CA ASP A 78 -20.40 27.21 6.59
C ASP A 78 -20.15 26.67 5.18
N GLY A 79 -20.49 25.40 5.00
CA GLY A 79 -20.59 24.73 3.70
C GLY A 79 -22.02 24.67 3.18
N LEU A 80 -22.18 24.27 1.92
CA LEU A 80 -23.51 24.09 1.30
C LEU A 80 -24.33 22.99 2.01
N TYR A 81 -23.68 21.87 2.28
CA TYR A 81 -24.32 20.69 2.87
C TYR A 81 -23.83 20.38 4.29
N VAL A 82 -22.79 21.07 4.77
CA VAL A 82 -22.19 20.84 6.09
C VAL A 82 -21.89 22.18 6.74
N ARG A 83 -22.40 22.39 7.95
CA ARG A 83 -22.00 23.49 8.84
C ARG A 83 -21.33 22.92 10.07
N LEU A 84 -20.20 23.50 10.45
CA LEU A 84 -19.40 23.05 11.59
C LEU A 84 -19.15 24.24 12.53
N VAL A 85 -19.50 24.07 13.79
CA VAL A 85 -19.45 25.15 14.79
C VAL A 85 -18.70 24.69 16.02
N TYR A 86 -17.63 25.40 16.38
CA TYR A 86 -16.88 25.24 17.62
C TYR A 86 -17.01 26.51 18.46
N GLU A 87 -17.76 26.45 19.55
CA GLU A 87 -18.02 27.62 20.41
C GLU A 87 -17.07 27.70 21.61
N ASN A 88 -16.51 26.56 22.04
CA ASN A 88 -15.71 26.44 23.27
C ASN A 88 -14.20 26.33 22.99
N GLY A 89 -13.77 26.81 21.83
CA GLY A 89 -12.39 26.71 21.35
C GLY A 89 -11.96 25.32 20.94
N GLY A 90 -10.74 25.25 20.41
CA GLY A 90 -10.16 24.03 19.87
C GLY A 90 -8.78 24.29 19.30
N ALA A 91 -8.28 23.33 18.52
CA ALA A 91 -7.04 23.51 17.77
C ALA A 91 -7.12 22.96 16.35
N ILE A 92 -6.50 23.70 15.42
CA ILE A 92 -6.25 23.33 14.04
C ILE A 92 -4.86 22.70 13.99
N VAL A 93 -4.78 21.45 13.55
CA VAL A 93 -3.52 20.73 13.35
C VAL A 93 -3.38 20.48 11.84
N PRO A 94 -2.41 21.11 11.15
CA PRO A 94 -2.18 20.87 9.74
C PRO A 94 -1.82 19.41 9.46
N VAL A 95 -2.31 18.91 8.33
CA VAL A 95 -2.03 17.58 7.83
C VAL A 95 -1.24 17.70 6.54
N TYR A 96 -0.17 16.95 6.48
CA TYR A 96 0.75 16.96 5.36
C TYR A 96 0.74 15.60 4.65
N SER A 97 0.83 15.64 3.33
CA SER A 97 1.23 14.52 2.48
C SER A 97 2.23 15.02 1.45
N SER A 98 3.27 14.23 1.18
CA SER A 98 4.36 14.60 0.27
C SER A 98 4.90 16.04 0.46
N GLY A 99 5.09 16.45 1.71
CA GLY A 99 5.63 17.77 2.08
C GLY A 99 4.67 18.94 1.82
N GLN A 100 3.48 18.70 1.29
CA GLN A 100 2.45 19.70 1.05
C GLN A 100 1.30 19.55 2.05
N VAL A 101 0.62 20.65 2.36
CA VAL A 101 -0.60 20.61 3.16
C VAL A 101 -1.70 19.96 2.33
N THR A 102 -2.24 18.85 2.82
CA THR A 102 -3.36 18.11 2.20
C THR A 102 -4.63 18.16 3.03
N GLY A 103 -4.55 18.67 4.25
CA GLY A 103 -5.73 18.84 5.09
C GLY A 103 -5.45 19.50 6.42
N ALA A 104 -6.49 19.52 7.24
CA ALA A 104 -6.47 20.00 8.61
C ALA A 104 -7.28 19.07 9.49
N VAL A 105 -6.78 18.78 10.69
CA VAL A 105 -7.58 18.19 11.75
C VAL A 105 -7.99 19.27 12.73
N LEU A 106 -9.30 19.39 12.93
CA LEU A 106 -9.86 20.20 14.01
C LEU A 106 -10.06 19.31 15.23
N THR A 107 -9.51 19.73 16.37
CA THR A 107 -9.64 19.06 17.67
C THR A 107 -10.42 19.95 18.63
N GLY A 108 -11.22 19.35 19.51
CA GLY A 108 -12.10 20.06 20.44
C GLY A 108 -13.55 19.60 20.29
N SER A 109 -14.42 20.09 21.18
CA SER A 109 -15.86 19.81 21.11
C SER A 109 -16.57 20.89 20.29
N GLY A 110 -17.30 20.47 19.27
CA GLY A 110 -18.15 21.31 18.44
C GLY A 110 -19.45 20.60 18.05
N THR A 111 -20.20 21.23 17.16
CA THR A 111 -21.45 20.71 16.60
C THR A 111 -21.33 20.68 15.09
N VAL A 112 -21.75 19.58 14.46
CA VAL A 112 -21.88 19.48 13.01
C VAL A 112 -23.34 19.38 12.63
N ILE A 113 -23.71 20.10 11.58
CA ILE A 113 -25.05 20.13 11.01
C ILE A 113 -24.91 19.75 9.54
N PHE A 114 -25.49 18.63 9.15
CA PHE A 114 -25.56 18.19 7.75
C PHE A 114 -26.93 18.56 7.19
N ASN A 115 -26.94 19.30 6.09
CA ASN A 115 -28.15 19.63 5.34
C ASN A 115 -28.25 18.68 4.15
N VAL A 116 -29.36 17.95 4.05
CA VAL A 116 -29.61 16.99 2.98
C VAL A 116 -30.67 17.54 2.04
N ALA A 117 -30.53 17.27 0.74
CA ALA A 117 -31.53 17.69 -0.24
C ALA A 117 -32.91 17.08 0.08
N PRO A 118 -34.03 17.75 -0.25
CA PRO A 118 -35.37 17.23 0.03
C PRO A 118 -35.63 15.83 -0.52
N SER A 119 -34.96 15.46 -1.63
CA SER A 119 -35.05 14.13 -2.25
C SER A 119 -34.52 12.98 -1.38
N ALA A 120 -33.69 13.27 -0.37
CA ALA A 120 -33.15 12.28 0.57
C ALA A 120 -33.62 12.50 2.02
N ALA A 121 -34.68 13.29 2.21
CA ALA A 121 -35.27 13.55 3.52
C ALA A 121 -35.86 12.27 4.15
N ASP A 122 -36.39 11.34 3.35
CA ASP A 122 -36.95 10.08 3.87
C ASP A 122 -35.86 9.13 4.40
N GLU A 123 -34.75 8.98 3.67
CA GLU A 123 -33.58 8.20 4.11
C GLU A 123 -32.94 8.81 5.38
N LEU A 124 -32.90 10.15 5.45
CA LEU A 124 -32.42 10.84 6.65
C LEU A 124 -33.39 10.71 7.82
N ALA A 125 -34.70 10.81 7.57
CA ALA A 125 -35.75 10.67 8.57
C ALA A 125 -35.73 9.29 9.24
N GLU A 126 -35.46 8.24 8.46
CA GLU A 126 -35.26 6.88 8.95
C GLU A 126 -34.04 6.80 9.89
N LEU A 127 -32.92 7.43 9.51
CA LEU A 127 -31.70 7.44 10.30
C LEU A 127 -31.83 8.25 11.61
N VAL A 128 -32.50 9.40 11.57
CA VAL A 128 -32.66 10.30 12.73
C VAL A 128 -33.82 9.86 13.63
N GLY A 129 -34.75 9.06 13.09
CA GLY A 129 -36.00 8.65 13.73
C GLY A 129 -37.03 9.77 13.80
N THR A 130 -36.92 10.78 12.92
CA THR A 130 -37.79 11.97 12.90
C THR A 130 -38.37 12.17 11.50
N PRO A 131 -39.70 12.02 11.31
CA PRO A 131 -40.33 12.18 10.00
C PRO A 131 -40.07 13.56 9.40
N GLY A 132 -39.66 13.60 8.13
CA GLY A 132 -39.42 14.85 7.40
C GLY A 132 -38.14 15.61 7.81
N ALA A 133 -37.22 14.98 8.55
CA ALA A 133 -35.94 15.59 8.88
C ALA A 133 -35.13 15.86 7.60
N THR A 134 -34.73 17.13 7.41
CA THR A 134 -33.81 17.55 6.33
C THR A 134 -32.41 17.86 6.84
N THR A 135 -32.22 17.82 8.17
CA THR A 135 -30.95 18.14 8.82
C THR A 135 -30.55 17.10 9.85
N LEU A 136 -29.29 16.67 9.82
CA LEU A 136 -28.68 15.82 10.86
C LEU A 136 -27.76 16.68 11.71
N THR A 137 -28.05 16.80 13.01
CA THR A 137 -27.20 17.51 13.96
C THR A 137 -26.58 16.54 14.95
N ASP A 138 -25.26 16.63 15.15
CA ASP A 138 -24.55 15.83 16.15
C ASP A 138 -23.36 16.60 16.76
N ARG A 139 -22.92 16.17 17.93
CA ARG A 139 -21.73 16.71 18.59
C ARG A 139 -20.48 16.04 18.01
N VAL A 140 -19.45 16.85 17.76
CA VAL A 140 -18.18 16.44 17.16
C VAL A 140 -17.04 16.66 18.14
N ASP A 141 -16.22 15.62 18.34
CA ASP A 141 -15.00 15.68 19.14
C ASP A 141 -13.75 15.94 18.29
N GLY A 142 -13.90 15.91 16.97
CA GLY A 142 -12.85 16.29 16.02
C GLY A 142 -13.21 15.89 14.60
N CYS A 143 -12.62 16.59 13.64
CA CYS A 143 -12.85 16.28 12.23
C CYS A 143 -11.57 16.42 11.42
N TYR A 144 -11.54 15.71 10.30
CA TYR A 144 -10.55 15.86 9.26
C TYR A 144 -11.19 16.53 8.05
N LEU A 145 -10.60 17.64 7.62
CA LEU A 145 -11.00 18.39 6.44
C LEU A 145 -9.88 18.30 5.39
N PRO A 146 -10.16 17.84 4.16
CA PRO A 146 -9.21 17.93 3.06
C PRO A 146 -9.19 19.39 2.58
N VAL A 147 -8.08 20.08 2.80
CA VAL A 147 -7.92 21.49 2.48
C VAL A 147 -6.52 21.73 1.94
N THR A 148 -6.41 22.65 0.99
CA THR A 148 -5.14 23.15 0.47
C THR A 148 -4.45 24.07 1.48
N TYR A 149 -3.18 24.39 1.25
CA TYR A 149 -2.46 25.37 2.06
C TYR A 149 -3.20 26.72 2.15
N GLN A 150 -3.73 27.21 1.03
CA GLN A 150 -4.43 28.51 0.99
C GLN A 150 -5.75 28.48 1.80
N GLU A 151 -6.51 27.39 1.70
CA GLU A 151 -7.72 27.19 2.48
C GLU A 151 -7.41 27.01 3.97
N LEU A 152 -6.34 26.31 4.32
CA LEU A 152 -5.88 26.20 5.69
C LEU A 152 -5.54 27.58 6.29
N GLU A 153 -4.79 28.43 5.57
CA GLU A 153 -4.50 29.79 6.04
C GLU A 153 -5.79 30.61 6.18
N ALA A 154 -6.73 30.50 5.24
CA ALA A 154 -8.03 31.17 5.36
C ALA A 154 -8.82 30.70 6.60
N ILE A 155 -8.80 29.40 6.92
CA ILE A 155 -9.44 28.85 8.13
C ILE A 155 -8.74 29.37 9.39
N LYS A 156 -7.41 29.46 9.41
CA LYS A 156 -6.66 30.04 10.54
C LYS A 156 -7.02 31.49 10.76
N ASP A 157 -7.08 32.28 9.69
CA ASP A 157 -7.44 33.70 9.74
C ASP A 157 -8.88 33.88 10.24
N LEU A 158 -9.82 33.09 9.69
CA LEU A 158 -11.23 33.08 10.11
C LEU A 158 -11.38 32.74 11.59
N ALA A 159 -10.62 31.77 12.08
CA ALA A 159 -10.62 31.35 13.48
C ALA A 159 -9.85 32.30 14.40
N SER A 160 -9.13 33.29 13.85
CA SER A 160 -8.13 34.08 14.57
C SER A 160 -7.17 33.18 15.36
N ALA A 161 -6.69 32.11 14.72
CA ALA A 161 -5.94 31.06 15.38
C ALA A 161 -4.52 31.50 15.74
N GLU A 162 -4.10 31.20 16.97
CA GLU A 162 -2.77 31.52 17.47
C GLU A 162 -1.90 30.26 17.55
N VAL A 163 -0.59 30.41 17.36
CA VAL A 163 0.36 29.28 17.48
C VAL A 163 0.27 28.68 18.88
N SER A 164 -0.03 27.40 18.94
CA SER A 164 -0.14 26.67 20.20
C SER A 164 1.19 26.02 20.57
N HIS A 165 1.60 26.19 21.82
CA HIS A 165 2.72 25.46 22.40
C HIS A 165 2.29 24.16 23.11
N ALA A 166 0.97 23.90 23.19
CA ALA A 166 0.38 22.73 23.86
C ALA A 166 0.33 21.49 22.93
N TYR A 167 1.42 21.22 22.22
CA TYR A 167 1.53 20.11 21.27
C TYR A 167 1.22 18.74 21.88
N SER A 168 1.49 18.57 23.17
CA SER A 168 1.24 17.32 23.91
C SER A 168 -0.24 16.97 24.06
N ILE A 169 -1.13 17.95 23.91
CA ILE A 169 -2.58 17.76 24.07
C ILE A 169 -3.24 17.51 22.71
N HIS A 170 -3.00 18.39 21.74
CA HIS A 170 -3.71 18.36 20.45
C HIS A 170 -3.17 17.32 19.46
N LEU A 171 -1.85 17.04 19.46
CA LEU A 171 -1.27 16.11 18.49
C LEU A 171 -1.70 14.64 18.69
N PRO A 172 -1.78 14.10 19.92
CA PRO A 172 -2.30 12.74 20.12
C PRO A 172 -3.73 12.57 19.62
N GLU A 173 -4.56 13.59 19.83
CA GLU A 173 -5.96 13.62 19.40
C GLU A 173 -6.08 13.72 17.87
N ALA A 174 -5.31 14.61 17.23
CA ALA A 174 -5.28 14.69 15.78
C ALA A 174 -4.80 13.38 15.14
N LYS A 175 -3.81 12.70 15.75
CA LYS A 175 -3.37 11.36 15.33
C LYS A 175 -4.43 10.28 15.57
N ALA A 176 -5.36 10.47 16.49
CA ALA A 176 -6.48 9.54 16.68
C ALA A 176 -7.50 9.72 15.56
N VAL A 177 -7.90 10.97 15.25
CA VAL A 177 -8.80 11.28 14.13
C VAL A 177 -8.23 10.78 12.81
N LEU A 178 -6.96 11.04 12.50
CA LEU A 178 -6.33 10.52 11.28
C LEU A 178 -6.24 8.99 11.24
N ARG A 179 -6.13 8.32 12.39
CA ARG A 179 -6.17 6.85 12.43
C ARG A 179 -7.55 6.32 12.08
N ASP A 180 -8.61 7.03 12.45
CA ASP A 180 -9.98 6.69 12.06
C ASP A 180 -10.22 6.97 10.58
N VAL A 181 -9.69 8.07 10.03
CA VAL A 181 -9.73 8.39 8.58
C VAL A 181 -9.03 7.33 7.75
N LYS A 182 -7.91 6.75 8.23
CA LYS A 182 -7.18 5.67 7.54
C LYS A 182 -7.96 4.35 7.43
N ARG A 183 -9.15 4.28 8.01
CA ARG A 183 -10.09 3.15 7.84
C ARG A 183 -11.11 3.37 6.71
N ASP A 184 -10.94 4.42 5.91
CA ASP A 184 -11.77 4.71 4.74
C ASP A 184 -11.69 3.56 3.69
N PRO A 185 -12.84 2.98 3.25
CA PRO A 185 -12.90 1.88 2.28
C PRO A 185 -12.25 2.18 0.94
N ASN A 186 -12.12 3.46 0.58
CA ASN A 186 -11.61 3.86 -0.73
C ASN A 186 -10.07 3.92 -0.78
N LEU A 187 -9.40 3.52 0.31
CA LEU A 187 -7.95 3.43 0.37
C LEU A 187 -7.47 2.06 -0.14
N VAL A 188 -6.61 2.10 -1.15
CA VAL A 188 -5.98 0.94 -1.76
C VAL A 188 -4.51 0.92 -1.36
N MET A 189 -4.02 -0.21 -0.85
CA MET A 189 -2.60 -0.35 -0.52
C MET A 189 -1.79 -0.71 -1.78
N VAL A 190 -0.83 0.14 -2.14
CA VAL A 190 0.09 -0.07 -3.26
C VAL A 190 1.53 0.01 -2.74
N PHE A 191 2.32 -1.06 -2.90
CA PHE A 191 3.68 -1.16 -2.36
C PHE A 191 3.81 -0.77 -0.88
N GLY A 192 2.83 -1.14 -0.05
CA GLY A 192 2.83 -0.81 1.38
C GLY A 192 2.37 0.61 1.73
N GLN A 193 2.08 1.44 0.73
CA GLN A 193 1.53 2.78 0.92
C GLN A 193 0.03 2.80 0.65
N THR A 194 -0.75 3.45 1.51
CA THR A 194 -2.19 3.63 1.30
C THR A 194 -2.42 4.77 0.32
N ARG A 195 -3.09 4.50 -0.79
CA ARG A 195 -3.47 5.47 -1.81
C ARG A 195 -4.97 5.62 -1.85
N ARG A 196 -5.44 6.80 -2.19
CA ARG A 196 -6.84 7.02 -2.51
C ARG A 196 -7.00 7.17 -4.01
N PHE A 197 -7.89 6.39 -4.58
CA PHE A 197 -8.33 6.57 -5.96
C PHE A 197 -9.67 7.30 -5.90
N THR A 198 -9.69 8.59 -6.23
CA THR A 198 -10.90 9.41 -6.31
C THR A 198 -11.42 9.39 -7.75
N GLU A 199 -12.33 8.47 -8.05
CA GLU A 199 -13.13 8.56 -9.28
C GLU A 199 -14.33 9.46 -8.97
N GLY A 200 -14.21 10.75 -9.30
CA GLY A 200 -15.32 11.71 -9.27
C GLY A 200 -15.69 12.29 -7.90
N ALA A 201 -14.93 12.03 -6.83
CA ALA A 201 -15.19 12.59 -5.50
C ALA A 201 -14.17 13.68 -5.13
N PRO A 202 -14.42 14.97 -5.45
CA PRO A 202 -13.51 16.08 -5.19
C PRO A 202 -13.26 16.35 -3.70
N VAL A 203 -14.17 15.97 -2.79
CA VAL A 203 -14.04 16.25 -1.35
C VAL A 203 -14.49 15.07 -0.51
N SER A 204 -13.71 14.73 0.53
CA SER A 204 -14.23 13.95 1.66
C SER A 204 -13.79 14.46 3.01
N ALA A 205 -14.75 14.83 3.85
CA ALA A 205 -14.51 15.15 5.24
C ALA A 205 -14.90 13.96 6.13
N TYR A 206 -14.20 13.82 7.25
CA TYR A 206 -14.53 12.83 8.27
C TYR A 206 -14.79 13.53 9.60
N PHE A 207 -15.90 13.20 10.23
CA PHE A 207 -16.32 13.76 11.51
C PHE A 207 -16.43 12.64 12.54
N ARG A 208 -15.73 12.79 13.66
CA ARG A 208 -15.85 11.90 14.81
C ARG A 208 -16.94 12.46 15.72
N THR A 209 -18.10 11.81 15.71
CA THR A 209 -19.30 12.28 16.39
C THR A 209 -19.69 11.38 17.57
N GLU A 210 -20.39 11.95 18.57
CA GLU A 210 -20.77 11.21 19.77
C GLU A 210 -21.87 10.17 19.49
N ARG A 211 -22.96 10.56 18.79
CA ARG A 211 -24.14 9.69 18.58
C ARG A 211 -23.91 8.66 17.48
N PHE A 212 -23.30 9.08 16.37
CA PHE A 212 -23.12 8.24 15.17
C PHE A 212 -21.71 7.66 15.00
N GLY A 213 -20.79 7.99 15.94
CA GLY A 213 -19.42 7.51 15.96
C GLY A 213 -18.54 8.19 14.90
N GLY A 214 -18.60 7.71 13.67
CA GLY A 214 -17.85 8.25 12.54
C GLY A 214 -18.78 8.59 11.41
N VAL A 215 -18.80 9.85 10.98
CA VAL A 215 -19.58 10.33 9.84
C VAL A 215 -18.63 10.71 8.72
N THR A 216 -18.71 9.98 7.61
CA THR A 216 -17.95 10.29 6.40
C THR A 216 -18.86 11.04 5.44
N PHE A 217 -18.44 12.24 5.07
CA PHE A 217 -19.11 13.08 4.08
C PHE A 217 -18.28 13.05 2.80
N ILE A 218 -18.90 12.71 1.68
CA ILE A 218 -18.30 12.70 0.36
C ILE A 218 -19.13 13.60 -0.55
N GLU A 219 -18.47 14.54 -1.21
CA GLU A 219 -19.10 15.47 -2.14
C GLU A 219 -18.45 15.33 -3.52
N GLY A 220 -19.29 15.11 -4.53
CA GLY A 220 -18.93 15.04 -5.96
C GLY A 220 -20.16 15.26 -6.83
N PRO A 221 -20.35 14.54 -7.95
CA PRO A 221 -21.60 14.53 -8.71
C PRO A 221 -22.82 14.16 -7.85
N THR A 222 -22.59 13.35 -6.82
CA THR A 222 -23.54 13.02 -5.76
C THR A 222 -22.94 13.39 -4.41
N VAL A 223 -23.80 13.71 -3.45
CA VAL A 223 -23.42 13.88 -2.05
C VAL A 223 -23.81 12.63 -1.29
N THR A 224 -22.85 12.09 -0.53
CA THR A 224 -23.03 10.89 0.26
C THR A 224 -22.66 11.16 1.70
N LEU A 225 -23.59 10.87 2.61
CA LEU A 225 -23.36 10.86 4.05
C LEU A 225 -23.40 9.42 4.53
N THR A 226 -22.33 8.97 5.20
CA THR A 226 -22.29 7.63 5.78
C THR A 226 -21.98 7.66 7.27
N VAL A 227 -22.85 7.06 8.08
CA VAL A 227 -22.70 6.98 9.54
C VAL A 227 -22.16 5.61 9.97
N SER A 228 -21.53 5.52 11.15
CA SER A 228 -20.89 4.28 11.61
C SER A 228 -21.69 3.51 12.69
N ARG A 229 -22.65 4.15 13.36
CA ARG A 229 -23.49 3.58 14.43
C ARG A 229 -24.92 4.13 14.33
N PRO A 230 -25.97 3.42 14.80
CA PRO A 230 -25.97 2.07 15.38
C PRO A 230 -25.79 0.96 14.33
N GLU A 231 -26.28 1.17 13.10
CA GLU A 231 -25.91 0.43 11.89
C GLU A 231 -25.41 1.42 10.85
N ARG A 232 -24.53 0.98 9.93
CA ARG A 232 -23.96 1.86 8.91
C ARG A 232 -25.00 2.14 7.83
N VAL A 233 -25.71 3.25 7.98
CA VAL A 233 -26.65 3.79 7.01
C VAL A 233 -25.92 4.77 6.09
N GLN A 234 -26.24 4.71 4.80
CA GLN A 234 -25.74 5.63 3.80
C GLN A 234 -26.93 6.40 3.22
N VAL A 235 -26.86 7.72 3.26
CA VAL A 235 -27.81 8.62 2.62
C VAL A 235 -27.12 9.21 1.39
N THR A 236 -27.71 9.05 0.21
CA THR A 236 -27.11 9.53 -1.05
C THR A 236 -28.09 10.36 -1.86
N PHE A 237 -27.64 11.51 -2.34
CA PHE A 237 -28.45 12.40 -3.15
C PHE A 237 -27.64 13.07 -4.26
N ALA A 238 -28.31 13.60 -5.27
CA ALA A 238 -27.65 14.34 -6.34
C ALA A 238 -27.06 15.65 -5.81
N ASN A 239 -25.85 16.01 -6.25
CA ASN A 239 -25.30 17.32 -5.93
C ASN A 239 -25.94 18.36 -6.84
N GLU A 240 -26.66 19.31 -6.26
CA GLU A 240 -27.31 20.40 -7.00
C GLU A 240 -26.28 21.44 -7.49
N PHE A 241 -25.08 21.45 -6.91
CA PHE A 241 -24.01 22.40 -7.19
C PHE A 241 -22.63 21.71 -7.37
N PRO A 242 -22.46 20.82 -8.35
CA PRO A 242 -21.25 19.98 -8.50
C PRO A 242 -19.94 20.74 -8.73
N PHE A 243 -20.02 22.03 -9.07
CA PHE A 243 -18.85 22.91 -9.32
C PHE A 243 -18.63 23.96 -8.21
N ARG A 244 -19.45 23.97 -7.15
CA ARG A 244 -19.26 24.81 -5.97
C ARG A 244 -19.12 23.89 -4.76
N SER A 245 -17.91 23.50 -4.43
CA SER A 245 -17.62 22.91 -3.12
C SER A 245 -16.75 23.88 -2.32
N VAL A 246 -16.99 23.94 -1.01
CA VAL A 246 -16.24 24.78 -0.06
C VAL A 246 -14.85 24.21 0.23
N PHE A 247 -14.60 22.93 -0.10
CA PHE A 247 -13.36 22.22 0.23
C PHE A 247 -12.65 21.63 -1.00
N SER A 248 -12.98 22.07 -2.22
CA SER A 248 -12.46 21.45 -3.44
C SER A 248 -11.38 22.29 -4.12
N PRO A 249 -10.21 21.70 -4.42
CA PRO A 249 -9.33 22.24 -5.44
C PRO A 249 -10.02 22.14 -6.82
N LYS A 250 -10.08 23.26 -7.52
CA LYS A 250 -10.53 23.32 -8.93
C LYS A 250 -9.66 22.40 -9.80
N GLY A 251 -10.27 21.33 -10.31
CA GLY A 251 -9.78 20.60 -11.47
C GLY A 251 -8.90 19.40 -11.16
N LEU A 252 -9.52 18.24 -10.96
CA LEU A 252 -8.89 16.95 -11.17
C LEU A 252 -9.83 16.12 -12.03
N GLU A 253 -9.49 15.99 -13.32
CA GLU A 253 -10.16 15.07 -14.23
C GLU A 253 -9.98 13.64 -13.72
N THR A 254 -11.07 12.87 -13.76
CA THR A 254 -11.12 11.48 -13.29
C THR A 254 -10.34 10.59 -14.24
N PRO A 255 -9.22 9.97 -13.82
CA PRO A 255 -8.53 9.00 -14.65
C PRO A 255 -9.38 7.74 -14.78
N VAL A 256 -9.48 7.22 -16.00
CA VAL A 256 -10.08 5.90 -16.23
C VAL A 256 -9.16 4.85 -15.61
N LEU A 257 -9.70 3.94 -14.80
CA LEU A 257 -8.96 2.95 -14.01
C LEU A 257 -7.94 2.10 -14.80
N SER A 258 -8.07 2.01 -16.12
CA SER A 258 -7.10 1.39 -17.02
C SER A 258 -5.71 2.01 -16.92
N GLY A 259 -5.64 3.33 -16.77
CA GLY A 259 -4.39 4.06 -16.67
C GLY A 259 -3.49 3.68 -15.48
N PRO A 260 -4.01 3.78 -14.23
CA PRO A 260 -3.30 3.35 -13.03
C PRO A 260 -2.69 1.94 -13.17
N LEU A 261 -3.52 1.01 -13.63
CA LEU A 261 -3.20 -0.42 -13.70
C LEU A 261 -2.09 -0.69 -14.73
N ILE A 262 -2.13 0.00 -15.87
CA ILE A 262 -1.09 -0.10 -16.89
C ILE A 262 0.23 0.46 -16.34
N ALA A 263 0.20 1.62 -15.69
CA ALA A 263 1.38 2.23 -15.10
C ALA A 263 2.03 1.33 -14.03
N PHE A 264 1.23 0.74 -13.14
CA PHE A 264 1.73 -0.23 -12.14
C PHE A 264 2.26 -1.51 -12.79
N GLY A 265 1.56 -2.04 -13.81
CA GLY A 265 2.03 -3.20 -14.58
C GLY A 265 3.39 -2.97 -15.22
N VAL A 266 3.59 -1.78 -15.82
CA VAL A 266 4.85 -1.32 -16.39
C VAL A 266 5.95 -1.30 -15.32
N VAL A 267 5.75 -0.61 -14.20
CA VAL A 267 6.75 -0.52 -13.12
C VAL A 267 7.09 -1.90 -12.55
N SER A 268 6.09 -2.74 -12.27
CA SER A 268 6.32 -4.11 -11.78
C SER A 268 7.11 -4.95 -12.77
N PHE A 269 6.83 -4.82 -14.07
CA PHE A 269 7.59 -5.50 -15.11
C PHE A 269 9.07 -5.06 -15.10
N LEU A 270 9.33 -3.75 -15.00
CA LEU A 270 10.69 -3.21 -14.91
C LEU A 270 11.43 -3.74 -13.68
N LEU A 271 10.77 -3.81 -12.52
CA LEU A 271 11.34 -4.35 -11.28
C LEU A 271 11.65 -5.84 -11.39
N VAL A 272 10.79 -6.64 -12.03
CA VAL A 272 11.06 -8.06 -12.33
C VAL A 272 12.25 -8.20 -13.27
N ALA A 273 12.30 -7.42 -14.35
CA ALA A 273 13.41 -7.42 -15.30
C ALA A 273 14.74 -7.03 -14.64
N LEU A 274 14.74 -5.98 -13.82
CA LEU A 274 15.89 -5.55 -13.03
C LEU A 274 16.34 -6.66 -12.08
N THR A 275 15.40 -7.29 -11.37
CA THR A 275 15.69 -8.43 -10.49
C THR A 275 16.35 -9.57 -11.27
N TYR A 276 15.85 -9.88 -12.46
CA TYR A 276 16.42 -10.92 -13.31
C TYR A 276 17.85 -10.58 -13.72
N VAL A 277 18.09 -9.38 -14.25
CA VAL A 277 19.42 -8.92 -14.68
C VAL A 277 20.41 -8.95 -13.52
N LEU A 278 20.01 -8.42 -12.35
CA LEU A 278 20.87 -8.36 -11.16
C LEU A 278 21.09 -9.72 -10.48
N THR A 279 20.34 -10.77 -10.87
CA THR A 279 20.46 -12.13 -10.30
C THR A 279 20.73 -13.21 -11.34
N ILE A 280 21.08 -12.85 -12.59
CA ILE A 280 21.15 -13.79 -13.71
C ILE A 280 22.21 -14.89 -13.50
N ASP A 281 23.31 -14.54 -12.86
CA ASP A 281 24.49 -15.37 -12.59
C ASP A 281 24.39 -16.17 -11.27
N LEU A 282 23.33 -15.99 -10.49
CA LEU A 282 23.14 -16.73 -9.26
C LEU A 282 22.72 -18.19 -9.54
N LEU A 283 23.53 -19.13 -9.07
CA LEU A 283 23.21 -20.56 -9.09
C LEU A 283 21.98 -20.83 -8.23
N HIS A 284 20.93 -21.41 -8.83
CA HIS A 284 19.66 -21.67 -8.16
C HIS A 284 19.83 -22.80 -7.14
N PRO A 285 19.68 -22.53 -5.83
CA PRO A 285 19.71 -23.59 -4.84
C PRO A 285 18.46 -24.46 -5.02
N ARG A 286 18.64 -25.77 -5.20
CA ARG A 286 17.54 -26.72 -5.03
C ARG A 286 17.47 -27.07 -3.55
N PRO A 287 16.32 -26.91 -2.87
CA PRO A 287 16.16 -27.49 -1.56
C PRO A 287 16.29 -29.01 -1.72
N GLN A 288 17.36 -29.59 -1.18
CA GLN A 288 17.51 -31.04 -1.13
C GLN A 288 16.68 -31.53 0.06
N PRO A 289 15.61 -32.31 -0.15
CA PRO A 289 14.93 -32.93 0.98
C PRO A 289 15.90 -33.90 1.66
N ARG A 290 15.94 -33.86 2.99
CA ARG A 290 16.73 -34.75 3.84
C ARG A 290 16.17 -36.19 3.86
N HIS A 291 15.75 -36.73 2.71
CA HIS A 291 15.25 -38.11 2.58
C HIS A 291 16.32 -39.19 2.82
N LEU A 292 17.51 -38.82 3.31
CA LEU A 292 18.57 -39.73 3.72
C LEU A 292 18.44 -40.22 5.18
N ARG A 293 17.36 -39.90 5.91
CA ARG A 293 17.14 -40.35 7.31
C ARG A 293 15.94 -41.27 7.54
N GLY A 294 15.50 -42.02 6.52
CA GLY A 294 14.61 -43.18 6.71
C GLY A 294 13.24 -42.89 7.34
N ARG A 295 12.73 -41.66 7.27
CA ARG A 295 11.34 -41.34 7.66
C ARG A 295 10.40 -41.50 6.48
N SER A 296 9.24 -42.09 6.76
CA SER A 296 8.15 -42.31 5.79
C SER A 296 7.76 -41.00 5.10
N PRO A 297 7.53 -41.01 3.77
CA PRO A 297 6.99 -39.84 3.09
C PRO A 297 5.61 -39.51 3.67
N HIS A 298 5.45 -38.30 4.21
CA HIS A 298 4.15 -37.84 4.69
C HIS A 298 3.27 -37.40 3.50
N PRO A 299 1.94 -37.51 3.61
CA PRO A 299 1.04 -37.12 2.52
C PRO A 299 1.12 -35.61 2.25
N ALA A 300 1.18 -35.23 0.97
CA ALA A 300 1.16 -33.83 0.55
C ALA A 300 -0.08 -33.06 1.07
N SER A 301 -1.17 -33.77 1.38
CA SER A 301 -2.39 -33.18 1.96
C SER A 301 -2.15 -32.51 3.31
N TRP A 302 -1.21 -32.98 4.14
CA TRP A 302 -0.97 -32.38 5.45
C TRP A 302 -0.27 -31.02 5.36
N ASP A 303 0.63 -30.85 4.38
CA ASP A 303 1.24 -29.55 4.08
C ASP A 303 0.16 -28.53 3.66
N TRP A 304 -0.81 -28.95 2.84
CA TRP A 304 -1.94 -28.11 2.42
C TRP A 304 -2.89 -27.78 3.57
N THR A 305 -3.16 -28.73 4.47
CA THR A 305 -3.96 -28.49 5.68
C THR A 305 -3.31 -27.45 6.58
N LEU A 306 -1.98 -27.55 6.79
CA LEU A 306 -1.24 -26.58 7.59
C LEU A 306 -1.28 -25.18 6.95
N ILE A 307 -1.07 -25.09 5.63
CA ILE A 307 -1.18 -23.81 4.92
C ILE A 307 -2.59 -23.25 5.04
N GLY A 308 -3.62 -24.07 4.81
CA GLY A 308 -5.01 -23.64 4.93
C GLY A 308 -5.32 -23.08 6.32
N LEU A 309 -4.90 -23.79 7.38
CA LEU A 309 -5.05 -23.36 8.77
C LEU A 309 -4.36 -22.01 9.03
N VAL A 310 -3.11 -21.89 8.59
CA VAL A 310 -2.27 -20.72 8.84
C VAL A 310 -2.72 -19.50 8.02
N LEU A 311 -3.22 -19.68 6.80
CA LEU A 311 -3.79 -18.59 6.01
C LEU A 311 -5.17 -18.17 6.50
N LEU A 312 -6.01 -19.13 6.94
CA LEU A 312 -7.33 -18.84 7.51
C LEU A 312 -7.19 -18.02 8.80
N GLY A 313 -6.22 -18.36 9.65
CA GLY A 313 -5.94 -17.57 10.85
C GLY A 313 -5.44 -16.15 10.53
N ASP A 314 -4.63 -15.97 9.48
CA ASP A 314 -4.19 -14.64 9.01
C ASP A 314 -5.39 -13.78 8.55
N ILE A 315 -6.30 -14.37 7.76
CA ILE A 315 -7.55 -13.71 7.34
C ILE A 315 -8.39 -13.31 8.57
N LEU A 316 -8.54 -14.21 9.54
CA LEU A 316 -9.36 -13.96 10.74
C LEU A 316 -8.77 -12.85 11.62
N VAL A 317 -7.46 -12.86 11.86
CA VAL A 317 -6.78 -11.80 12.63
C VAL A 317 -6.90 -10.45 11.93
N ARG A 318 -6.72 -10.42 10.60
CA ARG A 318 -6.90 -9.19 9.82
C ARG A 318 -8.33 -8.68 9.85
N LEU A 319 -9.32 -9.57 9.79
CA LEU A 319 -10.73 -9.21 9.92
C LEU A 319 -11.00 -8.58 11.29
N MET A 320 -10.42 -9.13 12.36
CA MET A 320 -10.53 -8.58 13.71
C MET A 320 -9.83 -7.22 13.85
N VAL A 321 -8.69 -7.01 13.19
CA VAL A 321 -8.01 -5.71 13.12
C VAL A 321 -8.88 -4.69 12.37
N ASN A 322 -9.44 -5.08 11.23
CA ASN A 322 -10.32 -4.22 10.44
C ASN A 322 -11.62 -3.88 11.18
N ALA A 323 -12.17 -4.81 11.95
CA ALA A 323 -13.31 -4.59 12.84
C ALA A 323 -12.94 -3.83 14.14
N ALA A 324 -11.74 -3.27 14.23
CA ALA A 324 -11.21 -2.53 15.38
C ALA A 324 -11.23 -3.31 16.72
N ARG A 325 -11.30 -4.64 16.68
CA ARG A 325 -11.24 -5.50 17.87
C ARG A 325 -9.82 -5.75 18.35
N LEU A 326 -8.84 -5.64 17.44
CA LEU A 326 -7.43 -5.84 17.72
C LEU A 326 -6.59 -4.69 17.17
N ALA A 327 -5.43 -4.46 17.81
CA ALA A 327 -4.42 -3.55 17.30
C ALA A 327 -3.73 -4.14 16.06
N SER A 328 -3.22 -3.28 15.16
CA SER A 328 -2.60 -3.68 13.89
C SER A 328 -1.39 -4.63 14.06
N GLU A 329 -0.73 -4.53 15.20
CA GLU A 329 0.42 -5.33 15.64
C GLU A 329 0.04 -6.80 15.85
N ALA A 330 -1.24 -7.10 16.10
CA ALA A 330 -1.74 -8.46 16.26
C ALA A 330 -1.47 -9.34 15.04
N VAL A 331 -1.44 -8.76 13.83
CA VAL A 331 -1.10 -9.48 12.59
C VAL A 331 0.33 -10.02 12.65
N VAL A 332 1.29 -9.20 13.10
CA VAL A 332 2.69 -9.62 13.20
C VAL A 332 2.88 -10.66 14.30
N ILE A 333 2.20 -10.48 15.43
CA ILE A 333 2.20 -11.46 16.54
C ILE A 333 1.68 -12.82 16.04
N TYR A 334 0.60 -12.81 15.26
CA TYR A 334 0.08 -14.02 14.62
C TYR A 334 1.12 -14.66 13.68
N HIS A 335 1.78 -13.88 12.82
CA HIS A 335 2.82 -14.41 11.93
C HIS A 335 3.97 -15.06 12.71
N VAL A 336 4.39 -14.49 13.85
CA VAL A 336 5.40 -15.11 14.73
C VAL A 336 4.89 -16.44 15.29
N ALA A 337 3.67 -16.48 15.84
CA ALA A 337 3.09 -17.70 16.38
C ALA A 337 2.93 -18.80 15.32
N ALA A 338 2.48 -18.43 14.11
CA ALA A 338 2.36 -19.33 12.98
C ALA A 338 3.73 -19.86 12.53
N LEU A 339 4.77 -19.02 12.52
CA LEU A 339 6.14 -19.47 12.21
C LEU A 339 6.67 -20.48 13.23
N VAL A 340 6.38 -20.31 14.52
CA VAL A 340 6.76 -21.31 15.54
C VAL A 340 6.11 -22.67 15.24
N LEU A 341 4.81 -22.67 14.91
CA LEU A 341 4.09 -23.88 14.50
C LEU A 341 4.70 -24.51 13.23
N VAL A 342 5.03 -23.68 12.23
CA VAL A 342 5.65 -24.13 10.98
C VAL A 342 7.04 -24.72 11.21
N VAL A 343 7.87 -24.09 12.06
CA VAL A 343 9.21 -24.60 12.40
C VAL A 343 9.08 -25.98 13.06
N TYR A 344 8.19 -26.12 14.04
CA TYR A 344 7.92 -27.40 14.69
C TYR A 344 7.46 -28.46 13.68
N TRP A 345 6.55 -28.10 12.77
CA TRP A 345 6.09 -28.98 11.70
C TRP A 345 7.22 -29.43 10.76
N LEU A 346 8.06 -28.49 10.32
CA LEU A 346 9.18 -28.77 9.43
C LEU A 346 10.21 -29.71 10.10
N GLU A 347 10.50 -29.51 11.39
CA GLU A 347 11.36 -30.41 12.16
C GLU A 347 10.75 -31.81 12.33
N TYR A 348 9.45 -31.87 12.62
CA TYR A 348 8.71 -33.13 12.72
C TYR A 348 8.80 -33.94 11.41
N VAL A 349 8.58 -33.27 10.27
CA VAL A 349 8.70 -33.86 8.93
C VAL A 349 10.16 -34.12 8.51
N GLY A 350 11.15 -33.62 9.27
CA GLY A 350 12.57 -33.85 9.03
C GLY A 350 13.16 -32.97 7.92
N MET A 351 12.53 -31.84 7.62
CA MET A 351 13.04 -30.83 6.68
C MET A 351 14.11 -29.96 7.35
N ASP A 352 15.06 -29.48 6.56
CA ASP A 352 16.06 -28.53 7.06
C ASP A 352 15.46 -27.12 7.10
N VAL A 353 15.03 -26.70 8.30
CA VAL A 353 14.30 -25.44 8.53
C VAL A 353 15.01 -24.21 7.91
N PRO A 354 16.33 -23.99 8.11
CA PRO A 354 16.99 -22.81 7.58
C PRO A 354 16.99 -22.78 6.05
N THR A 355 17.25 -23.92 5.41
CA THR A 355 17.25 -24.03 3.95
C THR A 355 15.83 -23.91 3.39
N TYR A 356 14.84 -24.48 4.07
CA TYR A 356 13.44 -24.43 3.65
C TYR A 356 12.89 -23.01 3.68
N LEU A 357 13.12 -22.28 4.78
CA LEU A 357 12.66 -20.90 4.94
C LEU A 357 13.51 -19.89 4.15
N GLY A 358 14.58 -20.33 3.49
CA GLY A 358 15.47 -19.44 2.74
C GLY A 358 16.38 -18.58 3.61
N LEU A 359 16.71 -19.01 4.83
CA LEU A 359 17.69 -18.38 5.72
C LEU A 359 19.14 -18.67 5.28
N THR A 360 19.40 -18.60 3.98
CA THR A 360 20.72 -18.85 3.40
C THR A 360 21.57 -17.58 3.42
N ARG A 361 22.85 -17.70 3.78
CA ARG A 361 23.82 -16.59 3.73
C ARG A 361 24.50 -16.44 2.35
N ARG A 362 24.10 -17.26 1.38
CA ARG A 362 24.73 -17.28 0.05
C ARG A 362 24.40 -15.98 -0.70
N ASN A 363 25.43 -15.29 -1.19
CA ASN A 363 25.29 -14.01 -1.88
C ASN A 363 24.52 -12.95 -1.09
N LEU A 364 24.56 -13.02 0.26
CA LEU A 364 23.76 -12.18 1.14
C LEU A 364 23.89 -10.69 0.81
N ALA A 365 25.11 -10.19 0.65
CA ALA A 365 25.36 -8.79 0.32
C ALA A 365 24.66 -8.36 -0.97
N ARG A 366 24.70 -9.21 -2.01
CA ARG A 366 24.05 -8.92 -3.28
C ARG A 366 22.53 -9.02 -3.19
N VAL A 367 22.02 -10.02 -2.49
CA VAL A 367 20.58 -10.18 -2.25
C VAL A 367 20.02 -8.98 -1.49
N LEU A 368 20.74 -8.51 -0.46
CA LEU A 368 20.38 -7.31 0.27
C LEU A 368 20.47 -6.05 -0.61
N PHE A 369 21.49 -5.92 -1.45
CA PHE A 369 21.60 -4.80 -2.39
C PHE A 369 20.43 -4.76 -3.38
N VAL A 370 20.09 -5.91 -3.99
CA VAL A 370 18.95 -6.01 -4.92
C VAL A 370 17.64 -5.73 -4.18
N GLY A 371 17.44 -6.33 -3.01
CA GLY A 371 16.26 -6.08 -2.18
C GLY A 371 16.14 -4.62 -1.74
N ALA A 372 17.26 -3.97 -1.37
CA ALA A 372 17.28 -2.56 -1.01
C ALA A 372 16.96 -1.65 -2.20
N SER A 373 17.53 -1.95 -3.36
CA SER A 373 17.25 -1.22 -4.60
C SER A 373 15.78 -1.34 -5.00
N LEU A 374 15.23 -2.55 -4.96
CA LEU A 374 13.81 -2.79 -5.24
C LEU A 374 12.90 -2.11 -4.21
N GLY A 375 13.24 -2.20 -2.92
CA GLY A 375 12.48 -1.53 -1.86
C GLY A 375 12.45 -0.02 -2.04
N LEU A 376 13.61 0.60 -2.29
CA LEU A 376 13.72 2.04 -2.52
C LEU A 376 12.98 2.47 -3.80
N LEU A 377 13.16 1.75 -4.91
CA LEU A 377 12.45 2.04 -6.16
C LEU A 377 10.94 1.82 -6.04
N ALA A 378 10.50 0.80 -5.30
CA ALA A 378 9.09 0.55 -5.05
C ALA A 378 8.48 1.60 -4.12
N THR A 379 9.22 2.11 -3.12
CA THR A 379 8.77 3.22 -2.28
C THR A 379 8.72 4.53 -3.08
N VAL A 380 9.75 4.86 -3.87
CA VAL A 380 9.76 6.09 -4.69
C VAL A 380 8.72 6.01 -5.80
N GLY A 381 8.60 4.87 -6.48
CA GLY A 381 7.55 4.63 -7.48
C GLY A 381 6.15 4.58 -6.86
N GLY A 382 6.04 4.08 -5.62
CA GLY A 382 4.83 4.16 -4.82
C GLY A 382 4.48 5.62 -4.48
N ALA A 383 5.43 6.41 -4.00
CA ALA A 383 5.20 7.78 -3.60
C ALA A 383 4.97 8.72 -4.80
N VAL A 384 5.52 8.35 -5.97
CA VAL A 384 5.54 9.18 -7.20
C VAL A 384 6.29 10.50 -6.98
N SER A 385 7.05 10.59 -5.89
CA SER A 385 7.85 11.74 -5.53
C SER A 385 9.16 11.29 -4.91
N PHE A 386 10.17 12.14 -5.06
CA PHE A 386 11.44 11.96 -4.39
C PHE A 386 11.34 12.46 -2.95
N PRO A 387 12.02 11.81 -2.00
CA PRO A 387 11.99 12.26 -0.62
C PRO A 387 12.51 13.70 -0.50
N SER A 388 11.66 14.56 0.06
CA SER A 388 11.89 15.99 0.28
C SER A 388 12.65 16.27 1.58
N GLY A 389 12.65 15.32 2.51
CA GLY A 389 13.27 15.48 3.83
C GLY A 389 12.99 14.33 4.80
N PHE A 390 13.28 14.57 6.08
CA PHE A 390 13.01 13.63 7.18
C PHE A 390 11.85 14.15 8.01
N ARG A 391 10.94 13.25 8.39
CA ARG A 391 9.90 13.56 9.38
C ARG A 391 10.58 13.93 10.70
N SER A 392 10.02 14.89 11.45
CA SER A 392 10.55 15.37 12.73
C SER A 392 10.45 14.31 13.85
N VAL A 393 11.21 13.23 13.74
CA VAL A 393 11.21 12.07 14.61
C VAL A 393 12.51 12.02 15.41
N ARG A 394 12.44 11.66 16.70
CA ARG A 394 13.65 11.50 17.54
C ARG A 394 14.52 10.37 16.97
N VAL A 395 15.84 10.52 16.97
CA VAL A 395 16.80 9.50 16.47
C VAL A 395 16.52 8.12 17.08
N ILE A 396 16.25 8.06 18.39
CA ILE A 396 15.95 6.79 19.06
C ILE A 396 14.66 6.14 18.56
N ALA A 397 13.66 6.94 18.16
CA ALA A 397 12.43 6.45 17.57
C ALA A 397 12.67 5.96 16.12
N VAL A 398 13.59 6.58 15.37
CA VAL A 398 14.01 6.07 14.05
C VAL A 398 14.71 4.72 14.18
N LEU A 399 15.62 4.56 15.15
CA LEU A 399 16.28 3.27 15.43
C LEU A 399 15.26 2.20 15.85
N GLY A 400 14.35 2.53 16.76
CA GLY A 400 13.26 1.64 17.15
C GLY A 400 12.39 1.23 15.96
N GLN A 401 12.05 2.19 15.08
CA GLN A 401 11.30 1.93 13.86
C GLN A 401 12.07 1.05 12.88
N ALA A 402 13.40 1.21 12.74
CA ALA A 402 14.21 0.34 11.90
C ALA A 402 14.21 -1.11 12.42
N VAL A 403 14.40 -1.31 13.72
CA VAL A 403 14.33 -2.66 14.33
C VAL A 403 12.94 -3.27 14.13
N TRP A 404 11.88 -2.48 14.31
CA TRP A 404 10.52 -2.93 14.08
C TRP A 404 10.25 -3.30 12.61
N SER A 405 10.58 -2.41 11.67
CA SER A 405 10.32 -2.58 10.25
C SER A 405 11.13 -3.70 9.62
N PHE A 406 12.44 -3.80 9.89
CA PHE A 406 13.27 -4.85 9.29
C PHE A 406 13.20 -6.18 10.05
N GLY A 407 13.18 -6.14 11.38
CA GLY A 407 13.19 -7.33 12.23
C GLY A 407 11.82 -7.99 12.35
N PHE A 408 10.79 -7.24 12.74
CA PHE A 408 9.47 -7.81 12.99
C PHE A 408 8.57 -7.81 11.77
N ILE A 409 8.53 -6.71 11.00
CA ILE A 409 7.66 -6.67 9.82
C ILE A 409 8.34 -7.38 8.64
N GLY A 410 9.54 -6.96 8.26
CA GLY A 410 10.24 -7.44 7.08
C GLY A 410 10.61 -8.92 7.17
N LEU A 411 11.40 -9.30 8.18
CA LEU A 411 11.89 -10.68 8.31
C LEU A 411 10.76 -11.69 8.59
N VAL A 412 9.87 -11.42 9.56
CA VAL A 412 8.79 -12.36 9.91
C VAL A 412 7.86 -12.56 8.70
N ARG A 413 7.43 -11.49 8.02
CA ARG A 413 6.58 -11.62 6.83
C ARG A 413 7.30 -12.29 5.68
N ALA A 414 8.60 -12.02 5.48
CA ALA A 414 9.37 -12.70 4.45
C ALA A 414 9.46 -14.22 4.71
N LEU A 415 9.70 -14.63 5.95
CA LEU A 415 9.73 -16.05 6.33
C LEU A 415 8.35 -16.70 6.19
N TYR A 416 7.29 -16.01 6.61
CA TYR A 416 5.92 -16.52 6.53
C TYR A 416 5.44 -16.66 5.08
N TYR A 417 5.48 -15.57 4.30
CA TYR A 417 4.93 -15.55 2.95
C TYR A 417 5.85 -16.17 1.91
N HIS A 418 7.13 -15.83 1.90
CA HIS A 418 8.06 -16.32 0.88
C HIS A 418 8.80 -17.58 1.34
N GLY A 419 9.24 -17.62 2.60
CA GLY A 419 9.93 -18.77 3.17
C GLY A 419 9.04 -20.02 3.28
N PHE A 420 7.81 -19.87 3.77
CA PHE A 420 6.88 -20.99 3.97
C PHE A 420 5.85 -21.13 2.83
N VAL A 421 4.96 -20.15 2.65
CA VAL A 421 3.83 -20.28 1.69
C VAL A 421 4.35 -20.48 0.26
N GLN A 422 5.18 -19.56 -0.26
CA GLN A 422 5.71 -19.68 -1.62
C GLN A 422 6.56 -20.95 -1.82
N THR A 423 7.44 -21.31 -0.89
CA THR A 423 8.25 -22.53 -0.99
C THR A 423 7.39 -23.79 -1.08
N THR A 424 6.29 -23.85 -0.33
CA THR A 424 5.38 -24.99 -0.37
C THR A 424 4.63 -25.08 -1.69
N PHE A 425 4.13 -23.94 -2.18
CA PHE A 425 3.49 -23.85 -3.50
C PHE A 425 4.43 -24.29 -4.62
N GLU A 426 5.68 -23.82 -4.61
CA GLU A 426 6.68 -24.19 -5.61
C GLU A 426 7.11 -25.65 -5.54
N ARG A 427 7.04 -26.27 -4.35
CA ARG A 427 7.31 -27.70 -4.15
C ARG A 427 6.23 -28.58 -4.77
N HIS A 428 4.95 -28.22 -4.61
CA HIS A 428 3.82 -29.07 -5.00
C HIS A 428 3.25 -28.76 -6.38
N LEU A 429 3.21 -27.49 -6.78
CA LEU A 429 2.64 -27.04 -8.08
C LEU A 429 3.70 -26.75 -9.14
N GLY A 430 4.98 -26.85 -8.77
CA GLY A 430 6.11 -26.52 -9.62
C GLY A 430 6.48 -25.03 -9.56
N ARG A 431 7.61 -24.70 -10.18
CA ARG A 431 8.33 -23.43 -9.98
C ARG A 431 7.54 -22.18 -10.37
N TRP A 432 7.03 -22.14 -11.60
CA TRP A 432 6.36 -20.96 -12.15
C TRP A 432 4.94 -20.81 -11.60
N VAL A 433 4.20 -21.92 -11.57
CA VAL A 433 2.82 -21.95 -11.04
C VAL A 433 2.83 -21.68 -9.53
N GLY A 434 3.82 -22.20 -8.80
CA GLY A 434 3.94 -21.97 -7.36
C GLY A 434 4.24 -20.51 -7.02
N TRP A 435 5.13 -19.85 -7.76
CA TRP A 435 5.39 -18.42 -7.59
C TRP A 435 4.13 -17.57 -7.81
N LEU A 436 3.50 -17.67 -8.98
CA LEU A 436 2.29 -16.89 -9.31
C LEU A 436 1.10 -17.27 -8.41
N GLY A 437 0.90 -18.56 -8.15
CA GLY A 437 -0.17 -19.05 -7.28
C GLY A 437 -0.03 -18.55 -5.86
N SER A 438 1.20 -18.54 -5.31
CA SER A 438 1.45 -17.96 -3.99
C SER A 438 1.21 -16.45 -3.96
N ALA A 439 1.62 -15.70 -5.00
CA ALA A 439 1.37 -14.27 -5.09
C ALA A 439 -0.13 -13.95 -5.13
N PHE A 440 -0.91 -14.74 -5.86
CA PHE A 440 -2.37 -14.62 -5.90
C PHE A 440 -3.02 -14.88 -4.55
N VAL A 441 -2.62 -15.94 -3.86
CA VAL A 441 -3.15 -16.27 -2.53
C VAL A 441 -2.78 -15.21 -1.49
N MET A 442 -1.54 -14.70 -1.52
CA MET A 442 -1.11 -13.60 -0.65
C MET A 442 -1.91 -12.32 -0.91
N ALA A 443 -2.11 -11.97 -2.18
CA ALA A 443 -2.94 -10.83 -2.57
C ALA A 443 -4.36 -11.00 -2.04
N LEU A 444 -4.94 -12.19 -2.18
CA LEU A 444 -6.27 -12.50 -1.67
C LEU A 444 -6.36 -12.41 -0.14
N VAL A 445 -5.36 -12.89 0.61
CA VAL A 445 -5.32 -12.78 2.08
C VAL A 445 -5.23 -11.34 2.56
N TYR A 446 -4.50 -10.48 1.83
CA TYR A 446 -4.47 -9.04 2.12
C TYR A 446 -5.76 -8.34 1.70
N PHE A 447 -6.38 -8.79 0.61
CA PHE A 447 -7.55 -8.17 0.00
C PHE A 447 -8.86 -8.51 0.74
N LEU A 448 -9.10 -9.80 1.03
CA LEU A 448 -10.35 -10.32 1.60
C LEU A 448 -10.80 -9.58 2.87
N PRO A 449 -9.96 -9.37 3.90
CA PRO A 449 -10.40 -8.70 5.13
C PRO A 449 -10.80 -7.24 4.91
N GLY A 450 -10.22 -6.58 3.90
CA GLY A 450 -10.59 -5.21 3.52
C GLY A 450 -11.88 -5.15 2.71
N PHE A 451 -12.28 -6.27 2.10
CA PHE A 451 -13.46 -6.38 1.25
C PHE A 451 -14.67 -7.00 1.95
N ILE A 452 -14.45 -7.89 2.93
CA ILE A 452 -15.53 -8.40 3.78
C ILE A 452 -16.03 -7.21 4.60
N PRO A 453 -17.30 -6.80 4.45
CA PRO A 453 -17.84 -5.65 5.15
C PRO A 453 -17.73 -5.89 6.65
N ALA A 454 -16.75 -5.24 7.28
CA ALA A 454 -16.77 -5.07 8.72
C ALA A 454 -17.95 -4.15 9.08
N PRO A 455 -18.54 -4.25 10.28
CA PRO A 455 -19.51 -3.27 10.74
C PRO A 455 -18.87 -1.89 10.65
N GLY A 456 -19.37 -1.05 9.74
CA GLY A 456 -18.72 0.21 9.43
C GLY A 456 -17.79 0.22 8.21
N ASN A 457 -17.90 -0.68 7.22
CA ASN A 457 -17.11 -0.61 5.97
C ASN A 457 -17.76 -1.28 4.72
N PRO A 458 -18.84 -0.74 4.12
CA PRO A 458 -19.36 -1.24 2.85
C PRO A 458 -18.41 -0.85 1.73
N VAL A 459 -18.01 -1.85 0.95
CA VAL A 459 -17.26 -1.65 -0.29
C VAL A 459 -18.19 -1.01 -1.30
N THR A 460 -17.94 0.24 -1.66
CA THR A 460 -18.84 0.98 -2.56
C THR A 460 -18.43 0.92 -4.03
N TRP A 461 -17.31 0.28 -4.41
CA TRP A 461 -16.84 0.37 -5.80
C TRP A 461 -16.16 -0.90 -6.34
N PRO A 462 -16.63 -1.50 -7.45
CA PRO A 462 -15.97 -2.63 -8.14
C PRO A 462 -14.59 -2.28 -8.71
N THR A 463 -14.33 -1.01 -8.99
CA THR A 463 -13.11 -0.54 -9.67
C THR A 463 -11.92 -0.45 -8.72
N SER A 464 -12.09 0.06 -7.49
CA SER A 464 -11.04 0.07 -6.45
C SER A 464 -10.64 -1.35 -6.00
N VAL A 465 -11.58 -2.30 -6.11
CA VAL A 465 -11.40 -3.74 -5.83
C VAL A 465 -10.46 -4.40 -6.82
N VAL A 466 -10.72 -4.19 -8.12
CA VAL A 466 -9.85 -4.70 -9.19
C VAL A 466 -8.49 -4.01 -9.13
N GLY A 467 -8.48 -2.69 -8.92
CA GLY A 467 -7.28 -1.88 -8.69
C GLY A 467 -6.38 -2.44 -7.59
N GLY A 468 -6.95 -2.61 -6.39
CA GLY A 468 -6.22 -3.10 -5.23
C GLY A 468 -5.78 -4.55 -5.33
N LEU A 469 -6.59 -5.44 -5.90
CA LEU A 469 -6.20 -6.84 -6.07
C LEU A 469 -5.02 -6.97 -7.06
N VAL A 470 -5.07 -6.25 -8.19
CA VAL A 470 -4.01 -6.29 -9.20
C VAL A 470 -2.71 -5.69 -8.67
N THR A 471 -2.76 -4.55 -7.96
CA THR A 471 -1.55 -3.95 -7.38
C THR A 471 -0.93 -4.82 -6.30
N LEU A 472 -1.74 -5.44 -5.43
CA LEU A 472 -1.25 -6.42 -4.44
C LEU A 472 -0.63 -7.64 -5.13
N LEU A 473 -1.29 -8.20 -6.15
CA LEU A 473 -0.79 -9.32 -6.92
C LEU A 473 0.58 -9.01 -7.53
N LEU A 474 0.70 -7.87 -8.21
CA LEU A 474 1.95 -7.43 -8.83
C LEU A 474 3.05 -7.19 -7.78
N THR A 475 2.70 -6.63 -6.62
CA THR A 475 3.63 -6.42 -5.50
C THR A 475 4.19 -7.76 -5.00
N PHE A 476 3.32 -8.71 -4.67
CA PHE A 476 3.75 -10.04 -4.20
C PHE A 476 4.46 -10.84 -5.30
N ALA A 477 4.12 -10.62 -6.58
CA ALA A 477 4.82 -11.23 -7.70
C ALA A 477 6.27 -10.71 -7.80
N VAL A 478 6.50 -9.40 -7.72
CA VAL A 478 7.86 -8.81 -7.75
C VAL A 478 8.72 -9.34 -6.59
N ILE A 479 8.21 -9.27 -5.36
CA ILE A 479 8.96 -9.70 -4.17
C ILE A 479 9.16 -11.22 -4.20
N GLY A 480 8.14 -11.97 -4.60
CA GLY A 480 8.21 -13.41 -4.77
C GLY A 480 9.19 -13.83 -5.86
N PHE A 481 9.35 -13.04 -6.93
CA PHE A 481 10.31 -13.33 -7.99
C PHE A 481 11.75 -13.15 -7.51
N LEU A 482 12.03 -12.15 -6.67
CA LEU A 482 13.32 -12.02 -5.98
C LEU A 482 13.63 -13.25 -5.15
N PHE A 483 12.67 -13.73 -4.34
CA PHE A 483 12.85 -14.95 -3.56
C PHE A 483 13.02 -16.18 -4.46
N HIS A 484 12.25 -16.28 -5.54
CA HIS A 484 12.32 -17.37 -6.50
C HIS A 484 13.73 -17.54 -7.09
N ARG A 485 14.36 -16.41 -7.45
CA ARG A 485 15.71 -16.37 -8.02
C ARG A 485 16.81 -16.61 -7.00
N THR A 486 16.66 -16.07 -5.80
CA THR A 486 17.74 -16.04 -4.80
C THR A 486 17.66 -17.13 -3.75
N ARG A 487 16.47 -17.69 -3.50
CA ARG A 487 16.15 -18.59 -2.36
C ARG A 487 16.61 -18.02 -1.02
N SER A 488 16.49 -16.70 -0.88
CA SER A 488 16.96 -15.97 0.28
C SER A 488 15.88 -15.03 0.79
N ALA A 489 15.39 -15.30 2.00
CA ALA A 489 14.38 -14.48 2.66
C ALA A 489 14.91 -13.07 3.00
N TRP A 490 16.22 -12.90 3.11
CA TRP A 490 16.87 -11.63 3.43
C TRP A 490 16.55 -10.52 2.41
N GLY A 491 16.47 -10.86 1.12
CA GLY A 491 16.15 -9.90 0.06
C GLY A 491 14.71 -9.41 0.17
N SER A 492 13.77 -10.34 0.30
CA SER A 492 12.36 -10.03 0.52
C SER A 492 12.14 -9.27 1.82
N ALA A 493 12.87 -9.61 2.89
CA ALA A 493 12.83 -8.90 4.17
C ALA A 493 13.33 -7.46 4.05
N ALA A 494 14.39 -7.21 3.26
CA ALA A 494 14.87 -5.86 2.98
C ALA A 494 13.84 -5.04 2.20
N VAL A 495 13.20 -5.63 1.18
CA VAL A 495 12.12 -4.96 0.43
C VAL A 495 10.96 -4.61 1.36
N LEU A 496 10.40 -5.60 2.05
CA LEU A 496 9.24 -5.40 2.94
C LEU A 496 9.57 -4.46 4.10
N GLY A 497 10.78 -4.51 4.64
CA GLY A 497 11.25 -3.62 5.69
C GLY A 497 11.37 -2.18 5.20
N LEU A 498 11.90 -1.94 4.00
CA LEU A 498 11.97 -0.59 3.41
C LEU A 498 10.60 -0.02 3.07
N LEU A 499 9.71 -0.85 2.51
CA LEU A 499 8.34 -0.45 2.20
C LEU A 499 7.56 -0.02 3.45
N ASP A 500 7.90 -0.51 4.65
CA ASP A 500 7.31 -0.05 5.90
C ASP A 500 8.11 1.11 6.55
N PHE A 501 9.45 1.08 6.47
CA PHE A 501 10.33 2.01 7.15
C PHE A 501 10.38 3.40 6.49
N LEU A 502 10.59 3.44 5.17
CA LEU A 502 10.83 4.69 4.43
C LEU A 502 9.63 5.65 4.53
N PRO A 503 8.38 5.22 4.27
CA PRO A 503 7.17 5.98 4.57
C PRO A 503 7.17 6.69 5.92
N ARG A 504 7.57 5.99 6.99
CA ARG A 504 7.44 6.51 8.36
C ARG A 504 8.52 7.49 8.76
N VAL A 505 9.62 7.54 8.01
CA VAL A 505 10.82 8.31 8.34
C VAL A 505 11.05 9.46 7.37
N LEU A 506 10.70 9.26 6.09
CA LEU A 506 10.87 10.27 5.05
C LEU A 506 9.60 11.08 4.85
N THR A 507 9.78 12.35 4.53
CA THR A 507 8.76 13.16 3.87
C THR A 507 8.96 12.97 2.37
N PHE A 508 7.91 12.59 1.68
CA PHE A 508 7.91 12.46 0.23
C PHE A 508 7.52 13.76 -0.44
#